data_AF-A0A1E9HC88-F1
#
_entry.id   AF-A0A1E9HC88-F1
#
_cell.length_a   1.000
_cell.length_b   1.000
_cell.length_c   1.000
_cell.angle_alpha   90.00
_cell.angle_beta   90.00
_cell.angle_gamma   90.00
#
_symmetry.space_group_name_H-M   'P 1'
#
loop_
_entity.id
_entity.type
_entity.pdbx_description
1 polymer ?
#
loop_
_entity_poly.entity_id
_entity_poly.type
_entity_poly.pdbx_seq_one_letter_code
_entity_poly.pdbx_strand_id
1 'polypeptide(L)'
;MIPPSPDTSAVFFVASLQCLLSQTRPPDAVVDSYTSAGSAVPLIVDDPVFSADLPEGLLLWAAQLRRAGIDSAYTVLVHPTLPHRVPRTDREHRGLLSRVSNVTVLEAQGVSRALVVLNAEGTARVIPTAAVPSTPLGTVSASEAVRALRECTMEGLALVERLGDELPEDLRQAPWRDWQADMALGRLAENIGFLLPEPRWAASLVTACEIHSLLAPILAPQTLQPPEFGALLARLHAAAAAVVWSVTRAR
;
A
#
# COMPACT_ATOMS: atom_id res chain seq x y z
N MET A 1 7.90 16.91 -12.35
CA MET A 1 7.82 16.08 -11.13
C MET A 1 7.24 14.75 -11.56
N ILE A 2 7.87 13.62 -11.20
CA ILE A 2 7.34 12.30 -11.57
C ILE A 2 6.20 12.00 -10.58
N PRO A 3 5.00 11.63 -11.04
CA PRO A 3 3.90 11.29 -10.16
C PRO A 3 4.27 10.05 -9.31
N PRO A 4 3.77 9.96 -8.07
CA PRO A 4 3.96 8.78 -7.23
C PRO A 4 3.46 7.51 -7.93
N SER A 5 4.07 6.36 -7.61
CA SER A 5 3.56 5.07 -8.09
C SER A 5 2.13 4.83 -7.58
N PRO A 6 1.31 4.01 -8.27
CA PRO A 6 -0.05 3.70 -7.81
C PRO A 6 -0.09 3.16 -6.37
N ASP A 7 0.90 2.37 -5.97
CA ASP A 7 1.01 1.82 -4.61
C ASP A 7 1.36 2.92 -3.60
N THR A 8 2.26 3.83 -3.98
CA THR A 8 2.61 4.96 -3.10
C THR A 8 1.45 5.93 -2.94
N SER A 9 0.68 6.18 -4.00
CA SER A 9 -0.57 6.96 -3.92
C SER A 9 -1.59 6.32 -3.00
N ALA A 10 -1.73 4.99 -3.04
CA ALA A 10 -2.64 4.26 -2.16
C ALA A 10 -2.24 4.31 -0.69
N VAL A 11 -0.95 4.19 -0.36
CA VAL A 11 -0.50 4.34 1.03
C VAL A 11 -0.60 5.79 1.52
N PHE A 12 -0.42 6.78 0.64
CA PHE A 12 -0.61 8.18 1.01
C PHE A 12 -2.09 8.51 1.27
N PHE A 13 -2.98 7.99 0.42
CA PHE A 13 -4.42 8.05 0.59
C PHE A 13 -4.87 7.41 1.90
N VAL A 14 -4.43 6.18 2.19
CA VAL A 14 -4.88 5.49 3.40
C VAL A 14 -4.35 6.15 4.67
N ALA A 15 -3.10 6.65 4.67
CA ALA A 15 -2.55 7.41 5.80
C ALA A 15 -3.35 8.70 6.05
N SER A 16 -3.70 9.41 4.97
CA SER A 16 -4.56 10.60 5.03
C SER A 16 -5.94 10.28 5.59
N LEU A 17 -6.56 9.22 5.07
CA LEU A 17 -7.88 8.78 5.51
C LEU A 17 -7.87 8.34 6.97
N GLN A 18 -6.86 7.58 7.40
CA GLN A 18 -6.63 7.20 8.79
C GLN A 18 -6.54 8.43 9.71
N CYS A 19 -5.77 9.47 9.34
CA CYS A 19 -5.72 10.71 10.10
C CYS A 19 -7.10 11.37 10.24
N LEU A 20 -7.89 11.38 9.16
CA LEU A 20 -9.22 11.99 9.15
C LEU A 20 -10.23 11.17 9.95
N LEU A 21 -10.21 9.83 9.84
CA LEU A 21 -11.08 8.93 10.58
C LEU A 21 -10.80 9.00 12.08
N SER A 22 -9.52 8.96 12.46
CA SER A 22 -9.06 9.00 13.86
C SER A 22 -8.93 10.42 14.43
N GLN A 23 -9.12 11.45 13.60
CA GLN A 23 -9.01 12.87 13.95
C GLN A 23 -7.66 13.25 14.60
N THR A 24 -6.57 12.59 14.19
CA THR A 24 -5.23 12.80 14.76
C THR A 24 -4.51 14.02 14.19
N ARG A 25 -5.00 14.54 13.06
CA ARG A 25 -4.50 15.74 12.39
C ARG A 25 -5.67 16.65 11.98
N PRO A 26 -5.47 17.98 11.96
CA PRO A 26 -6.49 18.88 11.42
C PRO A 26 -6.64 18.67 9.90
N PRO A 27 -7.85 18.81 9.33
CA PRO A 27 -8.12 18.62 7.91
C PRO A 27 -7.18 19.39 6.97
N ASP A 28 -6.88 20.65 7.31
CA ASP A 28 -6.02 21.51 6.49
C ASP A 28 -4.60 20.95 6.39
N ALA A 29 -4.05 20.40 7.49
CA ALA A 29 -2.72 19.80 7.47
C ALA A 29 -2.66 18.54 6.58
N VAL A 30 -3.76 17.80 6.46
CA VAL A 30 -3.85 16.66 5.54
C VAL A 30 -3.82 17.15 4.09
N VAL A 31 -4.56 18.21 3.76
CA VAL A 31 -4.56 18.82 2.41
C VAL A 31 -3.20 19.45 2.07
N ASP A 32 -2.57 20.12 3.04
CA ASP A 32 -1.23 20.70 2.90
C ASP A 32 -0.17 19.64 2.61
N SER A 33 -0.34 18.42 3.17
CA SER A 33 0.56 17.30 2.88
C SER A 33 0.51 16.90 1.41
N TYR A 34 -0.68 16.85 0.80
CA TYR A 34 -0.83 16.59 -0.65
C TYR A 34 -0.17 17.67 -1.49
N THR A 35 -0.43 18.94 -1.14
CA THR A 35 0.15 20.10 -1.83
C THR A 35 1.68 20.08 -1.76
N SER A 36 2.23 19.80 -0.57
CA SER A 36 3.67 19.69 -0.31
C SER A 36 4.32 18.52 -1.05
N ALA A 37 3.57 17.43 -1.24
CA ALA A 37 3.99 16.27 -2.02
C ALA A 37 3.79 16.47 -3.54
N GLY A 38 3.23 17.60 -3.99
CA GLY A 38 2.88 17.83 -5.39
C GLY A 38 1.87 16.84 -5.95
N SER A 39 1.02 16.27 -5.10
CA SER A 39 0.01 15.27 -5.43
C SER A 39 -1.40 15.86 -5.34
N ALA A 40 -2.31 15.43 -6.21
CA ALA A 40 -3.71 15.84 -6.13
C ALA A 40 -4.41 15.13 -4.95
N VAL A 41 -5.28 15.85 -4.25
CA VAL A 41 -6.17 15.23 -3.26
C VAL A 41 -7.18 14.35 -3.99
N PRO A 42 -7.37 13.08 -3.60
CA PRO A 42 -8.28 12.21 -4.31
C PRO A 42 -9.73 12.67 -4.28
N LEU A 43 -10.39 12.56 -5.44
CA LEU A 43 -11.81 12.84 -5.63
C LEU A 43 -12.58 11.53 -5.73
N ILE A 44 -13.63 11.36 -4.92
CA ILE A 44 -14.44 10.16 -4.90
C ILE A 44 -15.51 10.35 -5.96
N VAL A 45 -15.46 9.53 -7.01
CA VAL A 45 -16.30 9.70 -8.21
C VAL A 45 -17.40 8.64 -8.32
N ASP A 46 -17.30 7.57 -7.54
CA ASP A 46 -18.27 6.48 -7.48
C ASP A 46 -18.25 5.89 -6.07
N ASP A 47 -19.40 5.89 -5.38
CA ASP A 47 -19.57 5.31 -4.05
C ASP A 47 -21.00 4.78 -3.82
N PRO A 48 -21.32 3.57 -4.29
CA PRO A 48 -22.64 2.98 -4.06
C PRO A 48 -22.88 2.54 -2.60
N VAL A 49 -21.90 2.70 -1.69
CA VAL A 49 -21.94 2.14 -0.34
C VAL A 49 -22.27 3.20 0.71
N PHE A 50 -21.62 4.36 0.64
CA PHE A 50 -21.73 5.40 1.68
C PHE A 50 -22.28 6.73 1.18
N SER A 51 -22.10 7.08 -0.10
CA SER A 51 -22.44 8.40 -0.62
C SER A 51 -23.35 8.39 -1.84
N ALA A 52 -24.47 9.11 -1.74
CA ALA A 52 -25.37 9.33 -2.88
C ALA A 52 -25.03 10.60 -3.68
N ASP A 53 -24.25 11.52 -3.10
CA ASP A 53 -23.96 12.84 -3.66
C ASP A 53 -22.51 12.87 -4.18
N LEU A 54 -22.35 12.65 -5.50
CA LEU A 54 -21.04 12.51 -6.15
C LEU A 54 -20.86 13.52 -7.28
N PRO A 55 -19.61 13.96 -7.56
CA PRO A 55 -18.36 13.57 -6.90
C PRO A 55 -18.15 14.27 -5.55
N GLU A 56 -17.38 13.64 -4.65
CA GLU A 56 -17.13 14.13 -3.30
C GLU A 56 -15.63 14.23 -2.98
N GLY A 57 -15.23 15.31 -2.29
CA GLY A 57 -13.85 15.50 -1.83
C GLY A 57 -13.54 14.68 -0.57
N LEU A 58 -12.28 14.24 -0.44
CA LEU A 58 -11.81 13.38 0.66
C LEU A 58 -12.25 13.82 2.07
N LEU A 59 -12.26 15.13 2.36
CA LEU A 59 -12.61 15.64 3.69
C LEU A 59 -14.09 15.41 4.04
N LEU A 60 -14.99 15.66 3.10
CA LEU A 60 -16.43 15.46 3.29
C LEU A 60 -16.74 13.97 3.35
N TRP A 61 -16.15 13.21 2.44
CA TRP A 61 -16.30 11.77 2.38
C TRP A 61 -15.80 11.08 3.67
N ALA A 62 -14.64 11.47 4.20
CA ALA A 62 -14.15 10.94 5.48
C ALA A 62 -15.11 11.25 6.65
N ALA A 63 -15.77 12.41 6.65
CA ALA A 63 -16.79 12.73 7.65
C ALA A 63 -18.03 11.84 7.53
N GLN A 64 -18.44 11.51 6.31
CA GLN A 64 -19.54 10.58 6.05
C GLN A 64 -19.17 9.14 6.45
N LEU A 65 -17.96 8.68 6.14
CA LEU A 65 -17.46 7.37 6.57
C LEU A 65 -17.52 7.21 8.10
N ARG A 66 -17.08 8.24 8.85
CA ARG A 66 -17.21 8.23 10.33
C ARG A 66 -18.66 8.12 10.78
N ARG A 67 -19.61 8.82 10.14
CA ARG A 67 -21.04 8.70 10.46
C ARG A 67 -21.58 7.31 10.14
N ALA A 68 -21.05 6.66 9.11
CA ALA A 68 -21.37 5.28 8.74
C ALA A 68 -20.68 4.24 9.65
N GLY A 69 -19.90 4.68 10.66
CA GLY A 69 -19.22 3.81 11.63
C GLY A 69 -17.91 3.21 11.13
N ILE A 70 -17.36 3.69 10.01
CA ILE A 70 -16.02 3.32 9.56
C ILE A 70 -15.00 3.95 10.51
N ASP A 71 -14.15 3.11 11.09
CA ASP A 71 -13.16 3.51 12.10
C ASP A 71 -11.72 3.25 11.67
N SER A 72 -11.51 2.56 10.55
CA SER A 72 -10.16 2.27 10.06
C SER A 72 -10.16 1.99 8.55
N ALA A 73 -8.98 2.19 7.98
CA ALA A 73 -8.69 1.83 6.60
C ALA A 73 -7.25 1.32 6.52
N TYR A 74 -6.98 0.33 5.67
CA TYR A 74 -5.64 -0.20 5.46
C TYR A 74 -5.46 -0.64 4.01
N THR A 75 -4.23 -0.68 3.52
CA THR A 75 -3.93 -1.05 2.12
C THR A 75 -3.53 -2.51 2.04
N VAL A 76 -4.04 -3.19 1.01
CA VAL A 76 -3.69 -4.56 0.64
C VAL A 76 -3.11 -4.53 -0.77
N LEU A 77 -1.91 -5.06 -0.93
CA LEU A 77 -1.31 -5.27 -2.24
C LEU A 77 -1.92 -6.51 -2.92
N VAL A 78 -2.15 -6.42 -4.21
CA VAL A 78 -2.83 -7.42 -5.03
C VAL A 78 -1.81 -8.07 -5.95
N HIS A 79 -1.47 -9.32 -5.65
CA HIS A 79 -0.67 -10.14 -6.56
C HIS A 79 -0.91 -11.64 -6.27
N PRO A 80 -0.90 -12.54 -7.27
CA PRO A 80 -1.24 -13.95 -7.08
C PRO A 80 -0.37 -14.71 -6.07
N THR A 81 0.86 -14.24 -5.82
CA THR A 81 1.83 -14.88 -4.92
C THR A 81 1.71 -14.41 -3.47
N LEU A 82 0.91 -13.38 -3.20
CA LEU A 82 0.86 -12.77 -1.87
C LEU A 82 -0.15 -13.47 -0.94
N PRO A 83 0.14 -13.54 0.37
CA PRO A 83 -0.69 -14.25 1.33
C PRO A 83 -1.97 -13.49 1.70
N HIS A 84 -1.94 -12.15 1.66
CA HIS A 84 -3.08 -11.31 2.01
C HIS A 84 -4.11 -11.33 0.88
N ARG A 85 -5.30 -11.84 1.18
CA ARG A 85 -6.40 -11.86 0.21
C ARG A 85 -7.30 -10.66 0.40
N VAL A 86 -7.54 -9.96 -0.71
CA VAL A 86 -8.57 -8.93 -0.82
C VAL A 86 -9.93 -9.52 -0.40
N PRO A 87 -10.71 -8.83 0.44
CA PRO A 87 -12.08 -9.20 0.76
C PRO A 87 -12.92 -9.50 -0.48
N ARG A 88 -13.81 -10.51 -0.40
CA ARG A 88 -14.57 -10.98 -1.57
C ARG A 88 -15.59 -9.94 -2.03
N THR A 89 -15.55 -9.60 -3.30
CA THR A 89 -16.53 -8.73 -3.98
C THR A 89 -17.34 -9.50 -5.01
N ASP A 90 -18.42 -8.86 -5.48
CA ASP A 90 -19.28 -9.41 -6.53
C ASP A 90 -18.58 -9.50 -7.89
N ARG A 91 -19.12 -10.38 -8.75
CA ARG A 91 -18.48 -10.72 -10.04
C ARG A 91 -18.29 -9.52 -10.96
N GLU A 92 -19.18 -8.54 -10.89
CA GLU A 92 -19.15 -7.34 -11.72
C GLU A 92 -17.89 -6.48 -11.48
N HIS A 93 -17.30 -6.53 -10.29
CA HIS A 93 -16.12 -5.73 -9.94
C HIS A 93 -14.79 -6.44 -10.27
N ARG A 94 -14.82 -7.70 -10.71
CA ARG A 94 -13.60 -8.48 -10.98
C ARG A 94 -12.71 -7.85 -12.05
N GLY A 95 -13.31 -7.28 -13.09
CA GLY A 95 -12.55 -6.65 -14.18
C GLY A 95 -11.79 -5.39 -13.75
N LEU A 96 -12.32 -4.68 -12.74
CA LEU A 96 -11.63 -3.54 -12.12
C LEU A 96 -10.50 -4.05 -11.23
N LEU A 97 -10.78 -5.02 -10.36
CA LEU A 97 -9.80 -5.58 -9.42
C LEU A 97 -8.66 -6.35 -10.11
N SER A 98 -8.86 -6.87 -11.32
CA SER A 98 -7.79 -7.55 -12.06
C SER A 98 -6.74 -6.61 -12.65
N ARG A 99 -6.94 -5.29 -12.57
CA ARG A 99 -6.08 -4.28 -13.20
C ARG A 99 -5.33 -3.41 -12.19
N VAL A 100 -5.51 -3.68 -10.91
CA VAL A 100 -4.95 -2.86 -9.83
C VAL A 100 -3.91 -3.68 -9.06
N SER A 101 -2.84 -3.01 -8.64
CA SER A 101 -1.78 -3.60 -7.80
C SER A 101 -2.09 -3.49 -6.31
N ASN A 102 -3.12 -2.75 -5.94
CA ASN A 102 -3.51 -2.53 -4.55
C ASN A 102 -5.00 -2.20 -4.43
N VAL A 103 -5.51 -2.32 -3.21
CA VAL A 103 -6.82 -1.80 -2.78
C VAL A 103 -6.72 -1.26 -1.36
N THR A 104 -7.48 -0.22 -1.04
CA THR A 104 -7.70 0.19 0.35
C THR A 104 -8.96 -0.48 0.87
N VAL A 105 -8.88 -1.16 2.00
CA VAL A 105 -10.03 -1.77 2.67
C VAL A 105 -10.53 -0.80 3.74
N LEU A 106 -11.84 -0.56 3.76
CA LEU A 106 -12.53 0.20 4.80
C LEU A 106 -13.14 -0.75 5.83
N GLU A 107 -12.98 -0.41 7.11
CA GLU A 107 -13.43 -1.25 8.22
C GLU A 107 -14.30 -0.52 9.23
N ALA A 108 -15.23 -1.26 9.79
CA ALA A 108 -15.92 -0.94 11.03
C ALA A 108 -15.71 -2.07 12.02
N GLN A 109 -15.14 -1.78 13.19
CA GLN A 109 -14.97 -2.73 14.31
C GLN A 109 -14.27 -4.03 13.90
N GLY A 110 -13.26 -3.94 13.03
CA GLY A 110 -12.48 -5.09 12.54
C GLY A 110 -13.19 -5.93 11.47
N VAL A 111 -14.30 -5.44 10.91
CA VAL A 111 -15.03 -6.08 9.81
C VAL A 111 -14.90 -5.22 8.56
N SER A 112 -14.47 -5.84 7.46
CA SER A 112 -14.40 -5.21 6.13
C SER A 112 -15.79 -4.77 5.67
N ARG A 113 -15.92 -3.53 5.17
CA ARG A 113 -17.19 -2.93 4.72
C ARG A 113 -17.20 -2.55 3.25
N ALA A 114 -16.08 -2.05 2.75
CA ALA A 114 -15.91 -1.71 1.34
C ALA A 114 -14.43 -1.75 0.94
N LEU A 115 -14.18 -1.76 -0.36
CA LEU A 115 -12.87 -1.51 -0.95
C LEU A 115 -12.88 -0.14 -1.62
N VAL A 116 -11.72 0.49 -1.69
CA VAL A 116 -11.48 1.70 -2.47
C VAL A 116 -10.39 1.39 -3.47
N VAL A 117 -10.67 1.71 -4.73
CA VAL A 117 -9.72 1.62 -5.82
C VAL A 117 -9.38 3.03 -6.27
N LEU A 118 -8.09 3.38 -6.18
CA LEU A 118 -7.56 4.59 -6.78
C LEU A 118 -7.10 4.30 -8.20
N ASN A 119 -7.48 5.14 -9.15
CA ASN A 119 -6.89 5.10 -10.49
C ASN A 119 -5.65 5.98 -10.58
N ALA A 120 -4.95 5.89 -11.72
CA ALA A 120 -3.73 6.66 -11.99
C ALA A 120 -3.98 8.17 -11.99
N GLU A 121 -5.20 8.60 -12.30
CA GLU A 121 -5.61 10.01 -12.31
C GLU A 121 -5.94 10.57 -10.91
N GLY A 122 -5.86 9.75 -9.86
CA GLY A 122 -6.12 10.18 -8.48
C GLY A 122 -7.60 10.24 -8.10
N THR A 123 -8.50 9.67 -8.90
CA THR A 123 -9.91 9.47 -8.52
C THR A 123 -10.11 8.15 -7.79
N ALA A 124 -11.04 8.13 -6.84
CA ALA A 124 -11.37 6.96 -6.04
C ALA A 124 -12.75 6.41 -6.42
N ARG A 125 -12.85 5.07 -6.50
CA ARG A 125 -14.12 4.34 -6.61
C ARG A 125 -14.27 3.40 -5.44
N VAL A 126 -15.44 3.41 -4.80
CA VAL A 126 -15.77 2.54 -3.67
C VAL A 126 -16.55 1.34 -4.19
N ILE A 127 -16.20 0.15 -3.69
CA ILE A 127 -16.76 -1.12 -4.12
C ILE A 127 -17.28 -1.86 -2.88
N PRO A 128 -18.53 -2.37 -2.90
CA PRO A 128 -19.03 -3.19 -1.81
C PRO A 128 -18.24 -4.50 -1.71
N THR A 129 -18.03 -4.96 -0.48
CA THR A 129 -17.43 -6.26 -0.19
C THR A 129 -18.29 -7.05 0.78
N ALA A 130 -18.13 -8.37 0.77
CA ALA A 130 -18.63 -9.21 1.84
C ALA A 130 -18.09 -8.73 3.21
N ALA A 131 -18.96 -8.74 4.22
CA ALA A 131 -18.59 -8.44 5.60
C ALA A 131 -17.79 -9.61 6.17
N VAL A 132 -16.46 -9.46 6.28
CA VAL A 132 -15.55 -10.49 6.77
C VAL A 132 -14.64 -9.88 7.84
N PRO A 133 -14.35 -10.60 8.95
CA PRO A 133 -13.31 -10.20 9.88
C PRO A 133 -11.97 -10.06 9.16
N SER A 134 -11.31 -8.93 9.39
CA SER A 134 -10.16 -8.52 8.58
C SER A 134 -8.81 -8.90 9.17
N THR A 135 -8.77 -9.81 10.16
CA THR A 135 -7.51 -10.28 10.78
C THR A 135 -7.11 -11.62 10.13
N PRO A 136 -6.13 -11.63 9.20
CA PRO A 136 -5.59 -12.88 8.67
C PRO A 136 -4.90 -13.70 9.76
N LEU A 137 -4.77 -15.01 9.56
CA LEU A 137 -3.85 -15.82 10.35
C LEU A 137 -2.41 -15.43 10.01
N GLY A 138 -1.53 -15.34 11.01
CA GLY A 138 -0.10 -15.06 10.82
C GLY A 138 0.26 -13.58 10.66
N THR A 139 -0.58 -12.66 11.15
CA THR A 139 -0.27 -11.23 11.17
C THR A 139 0.91 -10.94 12.08
N VAL A 140 1.92 -10.25 11.54
CA VAL A 140 3.06 -9.74 12.28
C VAL A 140 2.85 -8.27 12.65
N SER A 141 3.53 -7.80 13.68
CA SER A 141 3.56 -6.37 14.03
C SER A 141 4.28 -5.54 12.96
N ALA A 142 4.03 -4.24 12.91
CA ALA A 142 4.73 -3.33 12.00
C ALA A 142 6.26 -3.40 12.17
N SER A 143 6.75 -3.43 13.41
CA SER A 143 8.18 -3.56 13.72
C SER A 143 8.77 -4.87 13.19
N GLU A 144 8.05 -6.00 13.32
CA GLU A 144 8.51 -7.29 12.79
C GLU A 144 8.50 -7.32 11.26
N ALA A 145 7.47 -6.77 10.62
CA ALA A 145 7.39 -6.67 9.18
C ALA A 145 8.54 -5.83 8.60
N VAL A 146 8.80 -4.66 9.18
CA VAL A 146 9.89 -3.76 8.78
C VAL A 146 11.25 -4.45 8.97
N ARG A 147 11.44 -5.14 10.10
CA ARG A 147 12.66 -5.92 10.35
C ARG A 147 12.85 -7.02 9.29
N ALA A 148 11.81 -7.80 9.01
CA ALA A 148 11.86 -8.88 8.02
C ALA A 148 12.14 -8.36 6.60
N LEU A 149 11.55 -7.21 6.22
CA LEU A 149 11.83 -6.55 4.95
C LEU A 149 13.30 -6.16 4.86
N ARG A 150 13.84 -5.51 5.90
CA ARG A 150 15.24 -5.09 5.94
C ARG A 150 16.21 -6.27 5.85
N GLU A 151 15.97 -7.32 6.63
CA GLU A 151 16.75 -8.57 6.58
C GLU A 151 16.73 -9.16 5.16
N CYS A 152 15.56 -9.23 4.52
CA CYS A 152 15.42 -9.77 3.17
C CYS A 152 16.10 -8.89 2.10
N THR A 153 16.05 -7.57 2.23
CA THR A 153 16.76 -6.64 1.33
C THR A 153 18.27 -6.76 1.48
N MET A 154 18.78 -6.92 2.71
CA MET A 154 20.20 -7.14 2.97
C MET A 154 20.69 -8.46 2.34
N GLU A 155 19.95 -9.55 2.55
CA GLU A 155 20.22 -10.84 1.90
C GLU A 155 20.21 -10.68 0.37
N GLY A 156 19.26 -9.90 -0.16
CA GLY A 156 19.12 -9.67 -1.58
C GLY A 156 20.26 -8.89 -2.22
N LEU A 157 20.70 -7.80 -1.59
CA LEU A 157 21.87 -7.05 -2.07
C LEU A 157 23.11 -7.95 -2.12
N ALA A 158 23.38 -8.71 -1.06
CA ALA A 158 24.51 -9.63 -1.02
C ALA A 158 24.43 -10.70 -2.12
N LEU A 159 23.22 -11.16 -2.43
CA LEU A 159 22.97 -12.14 -3.49
C LEU A 159 23.21 -11.54 -4.89
N VAL A 160 22.73 -10.32 -5.13
CA VAL A 160 22.91 -9.59 -6.38
C VAL A 160 24.37 -9.29 -6.65
N GLU A 161 25.12 -8.87 -5.63
CA GLU A 161 26.56 -8.62 -5.73
C GLU A 161 27.36 -9.89 -6.02
N ARG A 162 26.90 -11.04 -5.52
CA ARG A 162 27.55 -12.33 -5.77
C ARG A 162 27.28 -12.87 -7.18
N LEU A 163 26.02 -12.82 -7.61
CA LEU A 163 25.60 -13.44 -8.87
C LEU A 163 25.86 -12.54 -10.08
N GLY A 164 25.89 -11.22 -9.89
CA GLY A 164 26.22 -10.25 -10.94
C GLY A 164 25.43 -10.50 -12.22
N ASP A 165 26.15 -10.71 -13.31
CA ASP A 165 25.60 -10.83 -14.68
C ASP A 165 24.74 -12.09 -14.91
N GLU A 166 24.66 -13.03 -13.96
CA GLU A 166 23.73 -14.15 -14.02
C GLU A 166 22.26 -13.73 -13.81
N LEU A 167 22.03 -12.51 -13.33
CA LEU A 167 20.70 -11.97 -13.04
C LEU A 167 20.13 -11.13 -14.18
N PRO A 168 18.79 -11.11 -14.36
CA PRO A 168 18.12 -10.16 -15.25
C PRO A 168 18.52 -8.71 -14.95
N GLU A 169 18.78 -7.92 -16.00
CA GLU A 169 19.31 -6.56 -15.86
C GLU A 169 18.44 -5.66 -14.98
N ASP A 170 17.12 -5.64 -15.20
CA ASP A 170 16.18 -4.82 -14.42
C ASP A 170 16.23 -5.14 -12.91
N LEU A 171 16.41 -6.41 -12.56
CA LEU A 171 16.47 -6.86 -11.16
C LEU A 171 17.85 -6.64 -10.55
N ARG A 172 18.91 -6.73 -11.36
CA ARG A 172 20.28 -6.43 -10.96
C ARG A 172 20.50 -4.93 -10.71
N GLN A 173 19.88 -4.08 -11.53
CA GLN A 173 19.97 -2.62 -11.47
C GLN A 173 18.95 -1.96 -10.54
N ALA A 174 18.06 -2.75 -9.92
CA ALA A 174 17.16 -2.24 -8.91
C ALA A 174 17.92 -1.55 -7.76
N PRO A 175 17.30 -0.59 -7.05
CA PRO A 175 17.98 0.26 -6.07
C PRO A 175 18.19 -0.46 -4.72
N TRP A 176 18.79 -1.66 -4.74
CA TRP A 176 19.03 -2.52 -3.58
C TRP A 176 19.74 -1.82 -2.42
N ARG A 177 20.72 -0.95 -2.73
CA ARG A 177 21.46 -0.18 -1.74
C ARG A 177 20.60 0.88 -1.07
N ASP A 178 19.73 1.55 -1.82
CA ASP A 178 18.83 2.57 -1.28
C ASP A 178 17.74 1.93 -0.43
N TRP A 179 17.20 0.80 -0.89
CA TRP A 179 16.26 -0.02 -0.10
C TRP A 179 16.89 -0.51 1.21
N GLN A 180 18.14 -0.95 1.20
CA GLN A 180 18.84 -1.42 2.41
C GLN A 180 19.06 -0.29 3.41
N ALA A 181 19.44 0.89 2.90
CA ALA A 181 19.76 2.03 3.74
C ALA A 181 18.51 2.72 4.31
N ASP A 182 17.31 2.22 4.01
CA ASP A 182 16.03 2.90 4.23
C ASP A 182 16.06 4.32 3.63
N MET A 183 16.84 4.50 2.55
CA MET A 183 17.13 5.78 1.92
C MET A 183 16.13 6.11 0.82
N ALA A 184 14.90 5.58 0.90
CA ALA A 184 13.75 6.15 0.18
C ALA A 184 13.46 7.54 0.77
N LEU A 185 14.39 8.47 0.52
CA LEU A 185 14.39 9.84 0.99
C LEU A 185 13.88 10.71 -0.14
N GLY A 186 12.75 11.33 0.14
CA GLY A 186 12.14 12.31 -0.72
C GLY A 186 10.97 12.94 -0.01
N ARG A 187 10.50 14.06 -0.56
CA ARG A 187 9.36 14.80 -0.01
C ARG A 187 8.14 13.91 0.21
N LEU A 188 7.97 12.87 -0.59
CA LEU A 188 6.86 11.93 -0.45
C LEU A 188 6.93 11.08 0.84
N ALA A 189 8.11 10.56 1.20
CA ALA A 189 8.29 9.83 2.45
C ALA A 189 8.10 10.74 3.67
N GLU A 190 8.57 11.99 3.60
CA GLU A 190 8.36 12.99 4.65
C GLU A 190 6.87 13.31 4.85
N ASN A 191 6.14 13.54 3.76
CA ASN A 191 4.70 13.84 3.81
C ASN A 191 3.88 12.63 4.27
N ILE A 192 4.23 11.40 3.85
CA ILE A 192 3.60 10.19 4.38
C ILE A 192 3.92 10.05 5.88
N GLY A 193 5.17 10.25 6.29
CA GLY A 193 5.61 10.16 7.68
C GLY A 193 4.89 11.14 8.60
N PHE A 194 4.53 12.33 8.13
CA PHE A 194 3.72 13.29 8.89
C PHE A 194 2.32 12.75 9.25
N LEU A 195 1.76 11.90 8.39
CA LEU A 195 0.43 11.29 8.52
C LEU A 195 0.44 9.95 9.27
N LEU A 196 1.58 9.26 9.33
CA LEU A 196 1.68 8.00 10.06
C LEU A 196 1.70 8.22 11.58
N PRO A 197 1.16 7.28 12.38
CA PRO A 197 1.34 7.29 13.84
C PRO A 197 2.82 7.26 14.24
N GLU A 198 3.63 6.56 13.45
CA GLU A 198 5.05 6.32 13.67
C GLU A 198 5.85 6.75 12.42
N PRO A 199 6.31 8.01 12.35
CA PRO A 199 6.92 8.59 11.15
C PRO A 199 8.15 7.81 10.63
N ARG A 200 8.86 7.14 11.54
CA ARG A 200 10.03 6.29 11.24
C ARG A 200 9.74 5.15 10.25
N TRP A 201 8.49 4.74 10.08
CA TRP A 201 8.12 3.67 9.15
C TRP A 201 7.89 4.16 7.71
N ALA A 202 7.88 5.47 7.46
CA ALA A 202 7.56 6.01 6.15
C ALA A 202 8.52 5.55 5.05
N ALA A 203 9.83 5.55 5.33
CA ALA A 203 10.84 5.08 4.39
C ALA A 203 10.61 3.60 4.01
N SER A 204 10.45 2.72 5.01
CA SER A 204 10.19 1.30 4.76
C SER A 204 8.86 1.06 4.03
N LEU A 205 7.84 1.90 4.26
CA LEU A 205 6.57 1.82 3.54
C LEU A 205 6.71 2.21 2.06
N VAL A 206 7.48 3.25 1.75
CA VAL A 206 7.79 3.65 0.36
C VAL A 206 8.63 2.58 -0.33
N THR A 207 9.69 2.09 0.32
CA THR A 207 10.51 0.96 -0.16
C THR A 207 9.65 -0.27 -0.47
N ALA A 208 8.70 -0.61 0.40
CA ALA A 208 7.79 -1.73 0.16
C ALA A 208 6.91 -1.54 -1.08
N CYS A 209 6.46 -0.32 -1.36
CA CYS A 209 5.71 0.01 -2.57
C CYS A 209 6.57 -0.13 -3.83
N GLU A 210 7.82 0.35 -3.80
CA GLU A 210 8.76 0.25 -4.92
C GLU A 210 9.10 -1.21 -5.23
N ILE A 211 9.38 -2.01 -4.19
CA ILE A 211 9.62 -3.46 -4.33
C ILE A 211 8.39 -4.13 -4.94
N HIS A 212 7.19 -3.80 -4.48
CA HIS A 212 5.98 -4.39 -5.06
C HIS A 212 5.82 -4.00 -6.53
N SER A 213 6.00 -2.74 -6.88
CA SER A 213 5.93 -2.25 -8.26
C SER A 213 6.95 -2.95 -9.17
N LEU A 214 8.18 -3.20 -8.69
CA LEU A 214 9.19 -3.95 -9.44
C LEU A 214 8.80 -5.42 -9.63
N LEU A 215 8.21 -6.07 -8.62
CA LEU A 215 7.93 -7.51 -8.63
C LEU A 215 6.52 -7.86 -9.15
N ALA A 216 5.61 -6.90 -9.26
CA ALA A 216 4.24 -7.11 -9.74
C ALA A 216 4.15 -7.75 -11.15
N PRO A 217 5.09 -7.52 -12.09
CA PRO A 217 5.10 -8.24 -13.36
C PRO A 217 5.52 -9.73 -13.25
N ILE A 218 6.13 -10.15 -12.15
CA ILE A 218 6.71 -11.48 -11.95
C ILE A 218 5.70 -12.39 -11.26
N LEU A 219 4.85 -13.05 -12.06
CA LEU A 219 3.75 -13.88 -11.54
C LEU A 219 4.22 -15.18 -10.82
N ALA A 220 5.45 -15.62 -11.09
CA ALA A 220 6.02 -16.85 -10.53
C ALA A 220 7.51 -16.65 -10.16
N PRO A 221 7.82 -15.87 -9.10
CA PRO A 221 9.20 -15.55 -8.73
C PRO A 221 10.02 -16.81 -8.43
N GLN A 222 9.41 -17.85 -7.86
CA GLN A 222 10.08 -19.12 -7.55
C GLN A 222 10.60 -19.89 -8.78
N THR A 223 10.14 -19.57 -9.99
CA THR A 223 10.62 -20.23 -11.21
C THR A 223 11.81 -19.52 -11.86
N LEU A 224 12.22 -18.36 -11.33
CA LEU A 224 13.35 -17.62 -11.85
C LEU A 224 14.67 -18.32 -11.56
N GLN A 225 15.61 -18.21 -12.51
CA GLN A 225 16.99 -18.62 -12.33
C GLN A 225 17.84 -17.43 -11.88
N PRO A 226 18.83 -17.66 -11.01
CA PRO A 226 19.06 -18.90 -10.25
C PRO A 226 18.01 -19.10 -9.14
N PRO A 227 17.77 -20.35 -8.69
CA PRO A 227 16.64 -20.69 -7.81
C PRO A 227 16.70 -19.98 -6.45
N GLU A 228 17.90 -19.75 -5.93
CA GLU A 228 18.12 -18.98 -4.70
C GLU A 228 17.65 -17.52 -4.82
N PHE A 229 17.79 -16.91 -6.00
CA PHE A 229 17.29 -15.57 -6.26
C PHE A 229 15.78 -15.57 -6.42
N GLY A 230 15.21 -16.53 -7.15
CA GLY A 230 13.75 -16.68 -7.26
C GLY A 230 13.06 -16.88 -5.90
N ALA A 231 13.65 -17.69 -5.02
CA ALA A 231 13.17 -17.89 -3.65
C ALA A 231 13.26 -16.61 -2.80
N LEU A 232 14.37 -15.87 -2.93
CA LEU A 232 14.53 -14.58 -2.28
C LEU A 232 13.46 -13.58 -2.75
N LEU A 233 13.22 -13.43 -4.06
CA LEU A 233 12.22 -12.49 -4.57
C LEU A 233 10.81 -12.80 -4.06
N ALA A 234 10.46 -14.08 -3.93
CA ALA A 234 9.19 -14.48 -3.33
C ALA A 234 9.07 -14.03 -1.86
N ARG A 235 10.15 -14.18 -1.08
CA ARG A 235 10.22 -13.70 0.31
C ARG A 235 10.18 -12.18 0.39
N LEU A 236 10.90 -11.50 -0.50
CA LEU A 236 10.97 -10.04 -0.55
C LEU A 236 9.60 -9.43 -0.86
N HIS A 237 8.88 -10.00 -1.83
CA HIS A 237 7.53 -9.55 -2.20
C HIS A 237 6.54 -9.72 -1.04
N ALA A 238 6.60 -10.87 -0.36
CA ALA A 238 5.77 -11.13 0.81
C ALA A 238 6.10 -10.19 1.98
N ALA A 239 7.39 -9.91 2.21
CA ALA A 239 7.83 -8.96 3.24
C ALA A 239 7.36 -7.53 2.95
N ALA A 240 7.42 -7.08 1.69
CA ALA A 240 6.91 -5.78 1.28
C ALA A 240 5.39 -5.68 1.52
N ALA A 241 4.62 -6.70 1.13
CA ALA A 241 3.18 -6.74 1.38
C ALA A 241 2.84 -6.73 2.88
N ALA A 242 3.63 -7.43 3.70
CA ALA A 242 3.46 -7.44 5.16
C ALA A 242 3.72 -6.05 5.76
N VAL A 243 4.72 -5.31 5.27
CA VAL A 243 4.97 -3.92 5.70
C VAL A 243 3.80 -3.02 5.34
N VAL A 244 3.35 -3.02 4.07
CA VAL A 244 2.21 -2.19 3.65
C VAL A 244 0.98 -2.48 4.49
N TRP A 245 0.64 -3.74 4.70
CA TRP A 245 -0.52 -4.12 5.50
C TRP A 245 -0.37 -3.71 6.97
N SER A 246 0.75 -4.05 7.62
CA SER A 246 0.94 -3.86 9.06
C SER A 246 1.10 -2.39 9.45
N VAL A 247 1.81 -1.60 8.64
CA VAL A 247 2.02 -0.16 8.89
C VAL A 247 0.75 0.63 8.64
N THR A 248 0.02 0.34 7.55
CA THR A 248 -1.23 1.08 7.26
C THR A 248 -2.39 0.70 8.17
N ARG A 249 -2.30 -0.46 8.83
CA ARG A 249 -3.26 -0.89 9.86
C ARG A 249 -2.89 -0.44 11.27
N ALA A 250 -1.63 -0.10 11.51
CA ALA A 250 -1.16 0.35 12.83
C ALA A 250 -1.95 1.59 13.28
N ARG A 251 -2.32 1.63 14.56
CA ARG A 251 -3.04 2.73 15.20
C ARG A 251 -2.15 3.39 16.24
#